data_AF-A0AB73H1E4-F1
#
_entry.id   AF-A0AB73H1E4-F1
#
_cell.length_a   1.000
_cell.length_b   1.000
_cell.length_c   1.000
_cell.angle_alpha   90.00
_cell.angle_beta   90.00
_cell.angle_gamma   90.00
#
_symmetry.space_group_name_H-M   'P 1'
#
loop_
_entity.id
_entity.type
_entity.pdbx_description
1 polymer ?
#
loop_
_entity_poly.entity_id
_entity_poly.type
_entity_poly.pdbx_seq_one_letter_code
_entity_poly.pdbx_strand_id
1 'polypeptide(L)'
;MKVIDSVMDGLDRISSFAMLCINSALCAFVLLAHGGALLLVSTGKVPEMAQRVAIAYVSVPAVIIALAFSVLAFIRREKLGTTLKVHAAILIGLAAYMLYVGLEVVFNGVPHGAGFSWNPILFAFVLGYPLLLTKRAFSWPSFNRAPLRFAPLLAVGISLLISAAIYWRLLASFRASAA
;
A
#
# COMPACT_ATOMS: atom_id res chain seq x y z
N MET A 1 14.16 -21.65 8.61
CA MET A 1 14.88 -20.41 8.99
C MET A 1 15.84 -19.92 7.91
N LYS A 2 16.83 -20.71 7.45
CA LYS A 2 17.81 -20.28 6.42
C LYS A 2 17.22 -19.54 5.19
N VAL A 3 16.10 -20.01 4.63
CA VAL A 3 15.46 -19.37 3.47
C VAL A 3 14.85 -18.02 3.84
N ILE A 4 14.15 -17.92 4.98
CA ILE A 4 13.52 -16.68 5.45
C ILE A 4 14.58 -15.63 5.75
N ASP A 5 15.67 -16.03 6.43
CA ASP A 5 16.78 -15.14 6.72
C ASP A 5 17.45 -14.66 5.42
N SER A 6 17.65 -15.55 4.44
CA SER A 6 18.19 -15.19 3.13
C SER A 6 17.31 -14.20 2.36
N VAL A 7 15.97 -14.34 2.42
CA VAL A 7 15.03 -13.40 1.80
C VAL A 7 15.12 -12.04 2.48
N MET A 8 15.12 -12.02 3.82
CA MET A 8 15.24 -10.77 4.57
C MET A 8 16.56 -10.05 4.31
N ASP A 9 17.66 -10.80 4.21
CA ASP A 9 18.97 -10.25 3.88
C ASP A 9 19.00 -9.69 2.45
N GLY A 10 18.31 -10.35 1.52
CA GLY A 10 18.12 -9.83 0.16
C GLY A 10 17.35 -8.51 0.12
N LEU A 11 16.26 -8.40 0.89
CA LEU A 11 15.47 -7.18 0.99
C LEU A 11 16.24 -6.03 1.66
N ASP A 12 17.05 -6.34 2.67
CA ASP A 12 17.88 -5.35 3.36
C ASP A 12 19.03 -4.83 2.47
N ARG A 13 19.48 -5.60 1.46
CA ARG A 13 20.53 -5.20 0.50
C ARG A 13 20.09 -4.18 -0.55
N ILE A 14 18.79 -4.02 -0.81
CA ILE A 14 18.29 -3.06 -1.81
C ILE A 14 18.81 -1.67 -1.44
N SER A 15 19.36 -0.87 -2.34
CA SER A 15 19.87 0.45 -1.93
C SER A 15 18.74 1.44 -1.63
N SER A 16 18.98 2.41 -0.74
CA SER A 16 18.01 3.46 -0.41
C SER A 16 17.63 4.32 -1.63
N PHE A 17 18.57 4.47 -2.56
CA PHE A 17 18.32 5.11 -3.86
C PHE A 17 17.42 4.27 -4.76
N ALA A 18 17.63 2.96 -4.84
CA ALA A 18 16.75 2.07 -5.60
C ALA A 18 15.30 2.11 -5.07
N MET A 19 15.12 2.11 -3.75
CA MET A 19 13.79 2.27 -3.13
C MET A 19 13.14 3.61 -3.50
N LEU A 20 13.92 4.70 -3.50
CA LEU A 20 13.43 6.00 -3.93
C LEU A 20 12.95 5.97 -5.39
N CYS A 21 13.73 5.38 -6.31
CA CYS A 21 13.35 5.24 -7.72
C CYS A 21 12.05 4.44 -7.87
N ILE A 22 11.95 3.28 -7.22
CA ILE A 22 10.76 2.42 -7.26
C ILE A 22 9.54 3.18 -6.74
N ASN A 23 9.65 3.82 -5.57
CA ASN A 23 8.50 4.54 -5.01
C ASN A 23 8.11 5.75 -5.85
N SER A 24 9.07 6.45 -6.45
CA SER A 24 8.79 7.59 -7.32
C SER A 24 8.05 7.15 -8.58
N ALA A 25 8.46 6.03 -9.18
CA ALA A 25 7.76 5.44 -10.32
C ALA A 25 6.32 5.04 -9.93
N LEU A 26 6.14 4.37 -8.78
CA LEU A 26 4.80 4.02 -8.27
C LEU A 26 3.94 5.25 -8.03
N CYS A 27 4.49 6.31 -7.42
CA CYS A 27 3.77 7.57 -7.20
C CYS A 27 3.37 8.22 -8.53
N ALA A 28 4.23 8.18 -9.55
CA ALA A 28 3.91 8.70 -10.87
C ALA A 28 2.77 7.91 -11.52
N PHE A 29 2.77 6.57 -11.42
CA PHE A 29 1.66 5.74 -11.92
C PHE A 29 0.34 6.03 -11.18
N VAL A 30 0.38 6.15 -9.86
CA VAL A 30 -0.81 6.50 -9.07
C VAL A 30 -1.31 7.89 -9.44
N LEU A 31 -0.42 8.88 -9.60
CA LEU A 31 -0.79 10.22 -10.02
C LEU A 31 -1.43 10.23 -11.42
N LEU A 32 -0.88 9.47 -12.37
CA LEU A 32 -1.46 9.34 -13.70
C LEU A 32 -2.85 8.68 -13.65
N ALA A 33 -2.99 7.59 -12.90
CA ALA A 33 -4.25 6.86 -12.81
C ALA A 33 -5.33 7.66 -12.07
N HIS A 34 -5.03 8.11 -10.84
CA HIS A 34 -6.01 8.78 -9.98
C HIS A 34 -6.18 10.26 -10.34
N GLY A 35 -5.11 10.94 -10.74
CA GLY A 35 -5.17 12.32 -11.24
C GLY A 35 -5.88 12.42 -12.57
N GLY A 36 -5.63 11.48 -13.49
CA GLY A 36 -6.38 11.37 -14.75
C GLY A 36 -7.87 11.13 -14.50
N ALA A 37 -8.21 10.21 -13.60
CA ALA A 37 -9.60 9.96 -13.23
C ALA A 37 -10.27 11.21 -12.63
N LEU A 38 -9.61 11.92 -11.70
CA LEU A 38 -10.14 13.17 -11.14
C LEU A 38 -10.37 14.23 -12.21
N LEU A 39 -9.44 14.41 -13.15
CA LEU A 39 -9.58 15.37 -14.25
C LEU A 39 -10.78 15.05 -15.15
N LEU A 40 -11.00 13.77 -15.46
CA LEU A 40 -12.15 13.35 -16.28
C LEU A 40 -13.48 13.59 -15.56
N VAL A 41 -13.54 13.36 -14.24
CA VAL A 41 -14.72 13.67 -13.43
C VAL A 41 -14.93 15.18 -13.33
N SER A 42 -13.88 15.96 -13.04
CA SER A 42 -13.99 17.42 -12.84
C SER A 42 -14.35 18.18 -14.11
N THR A 43 -14.00 17.63 -15.28
CA THR A 43 -14.37 18.19 -16.59
C THR A 43 -15.76 17.75 -17.05
N GLY A 44 -16.50 16.98 -16.24
CA GLY A 44 -17.85 16.52 -16.55
C GLY A 44 -17.91 15.46 -17.65
N LYS A 45 -16.77 14.89 -18.08
CA LYS A 45 -16.74 13.87 -19.13
C LYS A 45 -17.27 12.51 -18.66
N VAL A 46 -17.10 12.19 -17.37
CA VAL A 46 -17.55 10.93 -16.78
C VAL A 46 -18.09 11.13 -15.35
N PRO A 47 -19.20 11.85 -15.17
CA PRO A 47 -19.72 12.21 -13.84
C PRO A 47 -20.14 11.00 -13.00
N GLU A 48 -20.53 9.90 -13.64
CA GLU A 48 -20.91 8.64 -13.00
C GLU A 48 -19.76 8.00 -12.19
N MET A 49 -18.51 8.37 -12.47
CA MET A 49 -17.35 7.89 -11.71
C MET A 49 -17.09 8.68 -10.43
N ALA A 50 -17.80 9.78 -10.15
CA ALA A 50 -17.51 10.65 -9.00
C ALA A 50 -17.47 9.90 -7.66
N GLN A 51 -18.42 9.00 -7.41
CA GLN A 51 -18.43 8.16 -6.19
C GLN A 51 -17.28 7.14 -6.15
N ARG A 52 -16.84 6.64 -7.31
CA ARG A 52 -15.76 5.65 -7.44
C ARG A 52 -14.37 6.27 -7.29
N VAL A 53 -14.26 7.60 -7.40
CA VAL A 53 -12.99 8.34 -7.39
C VAL A 53 -12.73 9.01 -6.01
N ALA A 54 -13.53 8.71 -4.99
CA ALA A 54 -13.38 9.26 -3.63
C ALA A 54 -11.95 9.11 -3.07
N ILE A 55 -11.33 7.94 -3.25
CA ILE A 55 -9.95 7.68 -2.80
C ILE A 55 -8.90 8.52 -3.54
N ALA A 56 -9.20 8.97 -4.76
CA ALA A 56 -8.31 9.83 -5.54
C ALA A 56 -8.13 11.20 -4.89
N TYR A 57 -9.17 11.74 -4.24
CA TYR A 57 -9.09 13.03 -3.53
C TYR A 57 -8.07 13.01 -2.38
N VAL A 58 -7.82 11.85 -1.78
CA VAL A 58 -6.82 11.67 -0.72
C VAL A 58 -5.47 11.27 -1.30
N SER A 59 -5.47 10.31 -2.21
CA SER A 59 -4.23 9.74 -2.75
C SER A 59 -3.49 10.69 -3.68
N VAL A 60 -4.16 11.53 -4.48
CA VAL A 60 -3.51 12.47 -5.40
C VAL A 60 -2.65 13.52 -4.65
N PRO A 61 -3.19 14.25 -3.64
CA PRO A 61 -2.36 15.14 -2.83
C PRO A 61 -1.19 14.42 -2.16
N ALA A 62 -1.42 13.22 -1.62
CA ALA A 62 -0.36 12.44 -0.97
C ALA A 62 0.78 12.08 -1.94
N VAL A 63 0.47 11.62 -3.16
CA VAL A 63 1.53 11.28 -4.14
C VAL A 63 2.21 12.52 -4.71
N ILE A 64 1.52 13.66 -4.83
CA ILE A 64 2.15 14.94 -5.21
C ILE A 64 3.21 15.32 -4.18
N ILE A 65 2.88 15.24 -2.89
CA ILE A 65 3.84 15.50 -1.79
C ILE A 65 5.01 14.51 -1.89
N ALA A 66 4.74 13.22 -2.04
CA ALA A 66 5.78 12.19 -2.14
C ALA A 66 6.73 12.45 -3.33
N LEU A 67 6.19 12.82 -4.49
CA LEU A 67 6.96 13.15 -5.70
C LEU A 67 7.79 14.42 -5.52
N ALA A 68 7.24 15.46 -4.89
CA ALA A 68 7.99 16.69 -4.60
C ALA A 68 9.23 16.40 -3.73
N PHE A 69 9.07 15.57 -2.69
CA PHE A 69 10.19 15.10 -1.88
C PHE A 69 11.16 14.20 -2.66
N SER A 70 10.67 13.41 -3.62
CA SER A 70 11.53 12.63 -4.52
C SER A 70 12.40 13.51 -5.40
N VAL A 71 11.82 14.52 -6.05
CA VAL A 71 12.57 15.49 -6.86
C VAL A 71 13.64 16.16 -6.02
N LEU A 72 13.29 16.61 -4.81
CA LEU A 72 14.25 17.20 -3.89
C LEU A 72 15.40 16.24 -3.55
N ALA A 73 15.12 14.96 -3.29
CA ALA A 73 16.16 13.97 -3.00
C ALA A 73 17.02 13.58 -4.21
N PHE A 74 16.49 13.66 -5.43
CA PHE A 74 17.27 13.47 -6.65
C PHE A 74 18.28 14.61 -6.88
N ILE A 75 17.89 15.84 -6.55
CA ILE A 75 18.78 17.02 -6.63
C ILE A 75 19.76 17.03 -5.44
N ARG A 76 19.26 16.73 -4.24
CA ARG A 76 19.97 16.83 -2.95
C ARG A 76 19.97 15.50 -2.23
N ARG A 77 21.01 14.69 -2.46
CA ARG A 77 21.12 13.33 -1.93
C ARG A 77 21.08 13.26 -0.40
N GLU A 78 21.46 14.33 0.30
CA GLU A 78 21.37 14.44 1.76
C GLU A 78 19.92 14.38 2.28
N LYS A 79 18.93 14.67 1.43
CA LYS A 79 17.50 14.59 1.78
C LYS A 79 16.89 13.20 1.58
N LEU A 80 17.64 12.25 1.04
CA LEU A 80 17.16 10.92 0.70
C LEU A 80 16.54 10.19 1.91
N GLY A 81 17.16 10.27 3.09
CA GLY A 81 16.60 9.68 4.31
C GLY A 81 15.25 10.29 4.70
N THR A 82 15.12 11.62 4.62
CA THR A 82 13.86 12.31 4.91
C THR A 82 12.77 11.95 3.90
N THR A 83 13.10 11.90 2.62
CA THR A 83 12.16 11.51 1.57
C THR A 83 11.63 10.10 1.77
N LEU A 84 12.50 9.13 2.10
CA LEU A 84 12.04 7.77 2.38
C LEU A 84 11.12 7.68 3.60
N LYS A 85 11.30 8.54 4.62
CA LYS A 85 10.38 8.62 5.77
C LYS A 85 9.01 9.15 5.37
N VAL A 86 8.95 10.15 4.49
CA VAL A 86 7.69 10.68 3.95
C VAL A 86 6.94 9.60 3.17
N HIS A 87 7.64 8.89 2.28
CA HIS A 87 7.07 7.77 1.54
C HIS A 87 6.57 6.66 2.47
N ALA A 88 7.35 6.31 3.51
CA ALA A 88 6.95 5.35 4.52
C ALA A 88 5.67 5.77 5.25
N ALA A 89 5.58 7.02 5.71
CA ALA A 89 4.42 7.52 6.43
C ALA A 89 3.13 7.46 5.59
N ILE A 90 3.20 7.91 4.33
CA ILE A 90 2.07 7.86 3.39
C ILE A 90 1.61 6.41 3.16
N LEU A 91 2.57 5.52 2.92
CA LEU A 91 2.29 4.11 2.66
C LEU A 91 1.77 3.36 3.89
N ILE A 92 2.21 3.73 5.11
CA ILE A 92 1.64 3.20 6.36
C ILE A 92 0.19 3.65 6.52
N GLY A 93 -0.14 4.91 6.18
CA GLY A 93 -1.53 5.38 6.15
C GLY A 93 -2.39 4.57 5.19
N LEU A 94 -1.89 4.30 3.98
CA LEU A 94 -2.56 3.44 3.01
C LEU A 94 -2.74 2.01 3.52
N ALA A 95 -1.71 1.43 4.16
CA ALA A 95 -1.78 0.09 4.73
C ALA A 95 -2.83 0.00 5.84
N ALA A 96 -2.90 0.99 6.73
CA ALA A 96 -3.90 1.05 7.79
C ALA A 96 -5.32 1.13 7.22
N TYR A 97 -5.54 1.97 6.20
CA TYR A 97 -6.82 2.08 5.51
C TYR A 97 -7.21 0.76 4.83
N MET A 98 -6.30 0.14 4.08
CA MET A 98 -6.59 -1.13 3.40
C MET A 98 -6.82 -2.27 4.38
N LEU A 99 -6.11 -2.30 5.52
CA LEU A 99 -6.36 -3.24 6.60
C LEU A 99 -7.77 -3.05 7.16
N TYR A 100 -8.18 -1.81 7.43
CA TYR A 100 -9.54 -1.49 7.85
C TYR A 100 -10.58 -2.01 6.85
N VAL A 101 -10.43 -1.72 5.56
CA VAL A 101 -11.33 -2.21 4.49
C VAL A 101 -11.36 -3.74 4.47
N GLY A 102 -10.21 -4.40 4.56
CA GLY A 102 -10.14 -5.86 4.59
C GLY A 102 -10.89 -6.45 5.78
N LEU A 103 -10.72 -5.90 6.98
CA LEU A 103 -11.43 -6.34 8.18
C LEU A 103 -12.93 -6.05 8.11
N GLU A 104 -13.32 -4.91 7.55
CA GLU A 104 -14.71 -4.56 7.30
C GLU A 104 -15.40 -5.62 6.44
N VAL A 105 -14.75 -6.08 5.36
CA VAL A 105 -15.28 -7.16 4.52
C VAL A 105 -15.35 -8.49 5.28
N VAL A 106 -14.35 -8.80 6.11
CA VAL A 106 -14.34 -10.03 6.92
C VAL A 106 -15.47 -10.06 7.93
N PHE A 107 -15.75 -8.95 8.62
CA PHE A 107 -16.73 -8.91 9.71
C PHE A 107 -18.15 -8.56 9.23
N ASN A 108 -18.28 -7.57 8.34
CA ASN A 108 -19.58 -7.04 7.90
C ASN A 108 -20.04 -7.61 6.56
N GLY A 109 -19.20 -8.40 5.88
CA GLY A 109 -19.52 -9.04 4.61
C GLY A 109 -19.11 -8.21 3.39
N VAL A 110 -19.33 -8.79 2.21
CA VAL A 110 -18.94 -8.19 0.93
C VAL A 110 -19.83 -6.97 0.65
N PRO A 111 -19.27 -5.80 0.29
CA PRO A 111 -20.06 -4.62 -0.06
C PRO A 111 -21.04 -4.94 -1.19
N HIS A 112 -22.28 -4.48 -1.04
CA HIS A 112 -23.32 -4.68 -2.05
C HIS A 112 -23.05 -3.81 -3.27
N GLY A 113 -23.02 -4.42 -4.46
CA GLY A 113 -22.81 -3.73 -5.74
C GLY A 113 -21.87 -4.48 -6.69
N ALA A 114 -21.95 -4.19 -7.99
CA ALA A 114 -21.30 -4.96 -9.07
C ALA A 114 -19.78 -4.72 -9.22
N GLY A 115 -19.06 -4.27 -8.19
CA GLY A 115 -17.70 -3.75 -8.34
C GLY A 115 -16.65 -4.22 -7.33
N PHE A 116 -17.01 -5.04 -6.34
CA PHE A 116 -16.02 -5.49 -5.37
C PHE A 116 -15.07 -6.52 -5.99
N SER A 117 -13.78 -6.19 -6.01
CA SER A 117 -12.71 -7.07 -6.44
C SER A 117 -11.63 -7.09 -5.37
N TRP A 118 -11.15 -8.29 -5.06
CA TRP A 118 -10.09 -8.50 -4.08
C TRP A 118 -8.87 -9.11 -4.74
N ASN A 119 -7.71 -8.47 -4.58
CA ASN A 119 -6.44 -9.00 -5.03
C ASN A 119 -5.54 -9.29 -3.81
N PRO A 120 -5.34 -10.57 -3.45
CA PRO A 120 -4.61 -10.96 -2.25
C PRO A 120 -3.12 -10.62 -2.34
N ILE A 121 -2.55 -10.64 -3.55
CA ILE A 121 -1.14 -10.33 -3.79
C ILE A 121 -0.92 -8.83 -3.57
N LEU A 122 -1.75 -8.00 -4.19
CA LEU A 122 -1.67 -6.54 -4.01
C LEU A 122 -1.89 -6.17 -2.54
N PHE A 123 -2.85 -6.79 -1.87
CA PHE A 123 -3.11 -6.55 -0.45
C PHE A 123 -1.90 -6.92 0.43
N ALA A 124 -1.27 -8.07 0.18
CA ALA A 124 -0.06 -8.48 0.88
C ALA A 124 1.10 -7.50 0.67
N PHE A 125 1.28 -7.00 -0.55
CA PHE A 125 2.28 -5.97 -0.84
C PHE A 125 1.98 -4.66 -0.11
N VAL A 126 0.72 -4.21 -0.12
CA VAL A 126 0.30 -2.98 0.55
C VAL A 126 0.49 -3.06 2.06
N LEU A 127 0.34 -4.23 2.68
CA LEU A 127 0.59 -4.37 4.13
C LEU A 127 2.07 -4.61 4.46
N GLY A 128 2.79 -5.40 3.68
CA GLY A 128 4.17 -5.80 3.97
C GLY A 128 5.21 -4.76 3.61
N TYR A 129 5.11 -4.15 2.43
CA TYR A 129 6.11 -3.20 1.92
C TYR A 129 6.29 -1.97 2.81
N PRO A 130 5.24 -1.33 3.35
CA PRO A 130 5.41 -0.12 4.16
C PRO A 130 6.15 -0.39 5.46
N LEU A 131 6.02 -1.59 6.04
CA LEU A 131 6.80 -1.99 7.22
C LEU A 131 8.27 -2.20 6.88
N LEU A 132 8.57 -2.78 5.71
CA LEU A 132 9.95 -2.90 5.23
C LEU A 132 10.56 -1.51 5.04
N LEU A 133 9.83 -0.60 4.39
CA LEU A 133 10.29 0.76 4.16
C LEU A 133 10.47 1.52 5.49
N THR A 134 9.54 1.37 6.44
CA THR A 134 9.62 2.01 7.77
C THR A 134 10.81 1.52 8.58
N LYS A 135 11.06 0.20 8.59
CA LYS A 135 12.25 -0.41 9.22
C LYS A 135 13.54 0.23 8.68
N ARG A 136 13.57 0.59 7.40
CA ARG A 136 14.76 1.11 6.71
C ARG A 136 14.89 2.63 6.76
N ALA A 137 13.78 3.35 6.74
CA ALA A 137 13.76 4.81 6.74
C ALA A 137 13.98 5.42 8.13
N PHE A 138 13.60 4.69 9.18
CA PHE A 138 13.74 5.15 10.56
C PHE A 138 14.86 4.38 11.27
N SER A 139 15.83 5.11 11.84
CA SER A 139 16.83 4.53 12.73
C SER A 139 16.19 4.30 14.09
N TRP A 140 16.03 3.05 14.52
CA TRP A 140 15.48 2.67 15.83
C TRP A 140 16.63 2.28 16.77
N PRO A 141 17.18 3.20 17.59
CA PRO A 141 18.32 2.91 18.45
C PRO A 141 17.99 2.00 19.65
N SER A 142 16.71 1.90 20.05
CA SER A 142 16.29 1.28 21.33
C SER A 142 15.28 0.14 21.20
N PHE A 143 14.78 -0.16 20.00
CA PHE A 143 13.91 -1.33 19.81
C PHE A 143 14.74 -2.59 19.56
N ASN A 144 14.40 -3.68 20.26
CA ASN A 144 14.97 -4.99 20.00
C ASN A 144 14.78 -5.30 18.50
N ARG A 145 15.89 -5.41 17.75
CA ARG A 145 15.84 -5.46 16.27
C ARG A 145 15.17 -6.74 15.75
N ALA A 146 15.09 -7.78 16.58
CA ALA A 146 14.56 -9.09 16.21
C ALA A 146 13.08 -9.07 15.77
N PRO A 147 12.12 -8.53 16.56
CA PRO A 147 10.71 -8.44 16.13
C PRO A 147 10.51 -7.54 14.90
N LEU A 148 11.23 -6.41 14.82
CA LEU A 148 11.16 -5.51 13.66
C LEU A 148 11.73 -6.13 12.38
N ARG A 149 12.67 -7.08 12.47
CA ARG A 149 13.24 -7.76 11.31
C ARG A 149 12.16 -8.52 10.54
N PHE A 150 11.25 -9.19 11.23
CA PHE A 150 10.24 -10.06 10.62
C PHE A 150 8.88 -9.38 10.44
N ALA A 151 8.71 -8.13 10.86
CA ALA A 151 7.45 -7.39 10.74
C ALA A 151 6.85 -7.40 9.30
N PRO A 152 7.62 -7.23 8.21
CA PRO A 152 7.06 -7.31 6.85
C PRO A 152 6.48 -8.69 6.53
N LEU A 153 7.16 -9.75 6.97
CA LEU A 153 6.71 -11.14 6.76
C LEU A 153 5.47 -11.46 7.60
N LEU A 154 5.41 -10.99 8.84
CA LEU A 154 4.23 -11.13 9.69
C LEU A 154 3.02 -10.44 9.05
N ALA A 155 3.20 -9.22 8.52
CA ALA A 155 2.13 -8.52 7.81
C ALA A 155 1.67 -9.26 6.56
N VAL A 156 2.59 -9.84 5.78
CA VAL A 156 2.21 -10.72 4.66
C VAL A 156 1.43 -11.94 5.16
N GLY A 157 1.87 -12.61 6.22
CA GLY A 157 1.14 -13.73 6.82
C GLY A 157 -0.29 -13.36 7.23
N ILE A 158 -0.45 -12.24 7.96
CA ILE A 158 -1.76 -11.70 8.36
C ILE A 158 -2.62 -11.38 7.12
N SER A 159 -2.01 -10.77 6.10
CA SER A 159 -2.72 -10.39 4.87
C SER A 159 -3.30 -11.60 4.12
N LEU A 160 -2.59 -12.74 4.13
CA LEU A 160 -3.04 -13.98 3.51
C LEU A 160 -4.20 -14.60 4.29
N LEU A 161 -4.16 -14.56 5.62
CA LEU A 161 -5.27 -15.02 6.47
C LEU A 161 -6.53 -14.19 6.24
N ILE A 162 -6.39 -12.86 6.22
CA ILE A 162 -7.50 -11.95 5.91
C ILE A 162 -8.04 -12.22 4.50
N SER A 163 -7.16 -12.40 3.52
CA SER A 163 -7.57 -12.71 2.15
C SER A 163 -8.32 -14.02 2.04
N ALA A 164 -7.88 -15.07 2.75
CA ALA A 164 -8.58 -16.35 2.81
C ALA A 164 -9.99 -16.18 3.40
N ALA A 165 -10.12 -15.39 4.48
CA ALA A 165 -11.41 -15.09 5.08
C ALA A 165 -12.33 -14.29 4.12
N ILE A 166 -11.78 -13.34 3.35
CA ILE A 166 -12.54 -12.60 2.34
C ILE A 166 -13.00 -13.53 1.21
N TYR A 167 -12.14 -14.42 0.70
CA TYR A 167 -12.55 -15.40 -0.30
C TYR A 167 -13.63 -16.35 0.20
N TRP A 168 -13.56 -16.76 1.47
CA TRP A 168 -14.62 -17.53 2.09
C TRP A 168 -15.95 -16.76 2.12
N ARG A 169 -15.92 -15.47 2.50
CA ARG A 169 -17.10 -14.58 2.48
C ARG A 169 -17.67 -14.44 1.06
N LEU A 170 -16.81 -14.23 0.06
CA LEU A 170 -17.21 -14.14 -1.35
C LEU A 170 -17.91 -15.44 -1.80
N LEU A 171 -17.32 -16.59 -1.51
CA LEU A 171 -17.90 -17.88 -1.87
C LEU A 171 -19.26 -18.11 -1.17
N ALA A 172 -19.39 -17.73 0.10
CA ALA A 172 -20.63 -17.83 0.85
C ALA A 172 -21.73 -16.93 0.25
N SER A 173 -21.40 -15.69 -0.13
CA SER A 173 -22.35 -14.80 -0.80
C SER A 173 -22.80 -15.33 -2.17
N PHE A 174 -21.88 -15.88 -2.97
CA PHE A 174 -22.23 -16.47 -4.27
C PHE A 174 -23.20 -17.65 -4.12
N ARG A 175 -22.99 -18.51 -3.13
CA ARG A 175 -23.88 -19.64 -2.86
C ARG A 175 -25.27 -19.19 -2.40
N ALA A 176 -25.34 -18.16 -1.56
CA ALA A 176 -26.62 -17.61 -1.08
C ALA A 176 -27.44 -16.95 -2.19
N SER A 177 -26.80 -16.38 -3.22
CA SER A 177 -27.50 -15.80 -4.38
C SER A 177 -27.96 -16.83 -5.41
N ALA A 178 -27.45 -18.07 -5.34
CA ALA A 178 -27.78 -19.15 -6.26
C ALA A 178 -28.86 -20.12 -5.74
N ALA A 179 -29.27 -19.96 -4.47
CA ALA A 179 -30.34 -20.71 -3.81
C ALA A 179 -31.62 -19.88 -3.77
#